data_AF-A0A936FK87-F1
#
_entry.id   AF-A0A936FK87-F1
#
_cell.length_a   1.000
_cell.length_b   1.000
_cell.length_c   1.000
_cell.angle_alpha   90.00
_cell.angle_beta   90.00
_cell.angle_gamma   90.00
#
_symmetry.space_group_name_H-M   'P 1'
#
loop_
_entity.id
_entity.type
_entity.pdbx_description
1 polymer ?
#
loop_
_entity_poly.entity_id
_entity_poly.type
_entity_poly.pdbx_seq_one_letter_code
_entity_poly.pdbx_strand_id
1 'polypeptide(L)'
;MWDLIDRSGKRWRPLFGLLLLESLGVPSAPYAGLIACMTEMVRTATLIVDDIEDDSLLRRGAECLHLRYGVDVALNAGNALYFLPSVVLFEHPLLDPDQRWQLLRIKERMFIEGHCGQATDIHWSRRLTRRHLEQRLAEDYEASCSRCTR
;
A
#
# COMPACT_ATOMS: atom_id res chain seq x y z
N MET A 1 -11.40 7.31 9.27
CA MET A 1 -10.95 7.45 7.85
C MET A 1 -10.39 8.85 7.60
N TRP A 2 -11.23 9.89 7.59
CA TRP A 2 -10.82 11.26 7.25
C TRP A 2 -9.70 11.84 8.14
N ASP A 3 -9.69 11.52 9.44
CA ASP A 3 -8.63 11.93 10.38
C ASP A 3 -7.21 11.72 9.79
N LEU A 4 -6.86 10.50 9.37
CA LEU A 4 -5.53 10.23 8.81
C LEU A 4 -5.35 10.79 7.39
N ILE A 5 -6.43 10.90 6.61
CA ILE A 5 -6.39 11.50 5.28
C ILE A 5 -6.03 12.98 5.39
N ASP A 6 -6.62 13.70 6.34
CA ASP A 6 -6.46 15.14 6.50
C ASP A 6 -5.10 15.51 7.12
N ARG A 7 -4.45 14.58 7.83
CA ARG A 7 -3.07 14.76 8.29
C ARG A 7 -2.13 14.98 7.11
N SER A 8 -1.22 15.96 7.24
CA SER A 8 -0.28 16.35 6.20
C SER A 8 0.50 15.14 5.66
N GLY A 9 0.34 14.86 4.38
CA GLY A 9 1.09 13.87 3.64
C GLY A 9 1.78 14.52 2.45
N LYS A 10 2.89 13.95 1.99
CA LYS A 10 3.66 14.54 0.89
C LYS A 10 2.96 14.46 -0.49
N ARG A 11 1.92 13.63 -0.63
CA ARG A 11 1.12 13.42 -1.86
C ARG A 11 1.91 13.17 -3.15
N TRP A 12 3.10 12.59 -3.04
CA TRP A 12 3.94 12.30 -4.22
C TRP A 12 3.33 11.26 -5.15
N ARG A 13 2.59 10.27 -4.64
CA ARG A 13 1.98 9.21 -5.45
C ARG A 13 0.94 9.74 -6.44
N PRO A 14 -0.06 10.54 -6.02
CA PRO A 14 -1.00 11.10 -6.98
C PRO A 14 -0.32 12.11 -7.90
N LEU A 15 0.60 12.95 -7.39
CA LEU A 15 1.36 13.88 -8.23
C LEU A 15 2.11 13.14 -9.35
N PHE A 16 2.80 12.06 -9.02
CA PHE A 16 3.52 11.25 -9.99
C PHE A 16 2.58 10.65 -11.05
N GLY A 17 1.42 10.13 -10.65
CA GLY A 17 0.43 9.60 -11.59
C GLY A 17 -0.10 10.66 -12.56
N LEU A 18 -0.33 11.89 -12.07
CA LEU A 18 -0.79 13.00 -12.91
C LEU A 18 0.29 13.46 -13.88
N LEU A 19 1.53 13.60 -13.41
CA LEU A 19 2.67 13.94 -14.27
C LEU A 19 2.93 12.88 -15.33
N LEU A 20 2.70 11.60 -15.01
CA LEU A 20 2.83 10.51 -15.97
C LEU A 20 1.80 10.66 -17.10
N LEU A 21 0.54 10.98 -16.79
CA LEU A 21 -0.49 11.24 -17.81
C LEU A 21 -0.07 12.39 -18.73
N GLU A 22 0.33 13.53 -18.15
CA GLU A 22 0.78 14.70 -18.92
C GLU A 22 1.99 14.36 -19.81
N SER A 23 2.96 13.58 -19.29
CA SER A 23 4.14 13.16 -20.06
C SER A 23 3.81 12.25 -21.26
N LEU A 24 2.67 11.56 -21.21
CA LEU A 24 2.16 10.70 -22.28
C LEU A 24 1.20 11.44 -23.22
N GLY A 25 1.02 12.76 -23.04
CA GLY A 25 0.11 13.57 -23.83
C GLY A 25 -1.37 13.40 -23.46
N VAL A 26 -1.66 12.83 -22.29
CA VAL A 26 -3.02 12.66 -21.77
C VAL A 26 -3.32 13.77 -20.76
N PRO A 27 -4.36 14.60 -20.96
CA PRO A 27 -4.74 15.62 -19.99
C PRO A 27 -5.04 14.97 -18.63
N SER A 28 -4.35 15.41 -17.57
CA SER A 28 -4.45 14.77 -16.25
C SER A 28 -5.67 15.22 -15.44
N ALA A 29 -6.17 16.44 -15.70
CA ALA A 29 -7.25 17.05 -14.92
C ALA A 29 -8.50 16.16 -14.78
N PRO A 30 -9.00 15.49 -15.83
CA PRO A 30 -10.15 14.60 -15.70
C PRO A 30 -9.91 13.38 -14.82
N TYR A 31 -8.66 12.92 -14.71
CA TYR A 31 -8.26 11.72 -13.95
C TYR A 31 -7.78 12.05 -12.52
N ALA A 32 -7.71 13.33 -12.15
CA ALA A 32 -7.18 13.79 -10.87
C ALA A 32 -7.84 13.10 -9.67
N GLY A 33 -9.18 13.05 -9.67
CA GLY A 33 -9.94 12.37 -8.61
C GLY A 33 -9.67 10.87 -8.55
N LEU A 34 -9.66 10.19 -9.71
CA LEU A 34 -9.39 8.76 -9.78
C LEU A 34 -7.99 8.41 -9.26
N ILE A 35 -6.96 9.13 -9.75
CA ILE A 35 -5.57 8.90 -9.35
C ILE A 35 -5.38 9.22 -7.87
N ALA A 36 -5.97 10.31 -7.37
CA ALA A 36 -5.93 10.65 -5.95
C ALA A 36 -6.56 9.56 -5.08
N CYS A 37 -7.74 9.07 -5.45
CA CYS A 37 -8.41 8.01 -4.70
C CYS A 37 -7.62 6.70 -4.75
N MET A 38 -7.22 6.25 -5.94
CA MET A 38 -6.48 5.00 -6.13
C MET A 38 -5.14 4.97 -5.41
N THR A 39 -4.47 6.12 -5.27
CA THR A 39 -3.15 6.16 -4.62
C THR A 39 -3.23 6.51 -3.14
N GLU A 40 -3.96 7.56 -2.76
CA GLU A 40 -3.93 8.07 -1.39
C GLU A 40 -4.90 7.37 -0.45
N MET A 41 -6.06 6.90 -0.91
CA MET A 41 -6.96 6.11 -0.06
C MET A 41 -6.35 4.74 0.22
N VAL A 42 -5.80 4.08 -0.81
CA VAL A 42 -5.09 2.81 -0.66
C VAL A 42 -3.89 2.94 0.28
N ARG A 43 -3.04 3.95 0.08
CA ARG A 43 -1.93 4.24 0.99
C ARG A 43 -2.39 4.54 2.41
N THR A 44 -3.56 5.16 2.57
CA THR A 44 -4.12 5.42 3.90
C THR A 44 -4.60 4.12 4.54
N ALA A 45 -5.30 3.26 3.79
CA ALA A 45 -5.74 1.95 4.24
C ALA A 45 -4.56 1.13 4.78
N THR A 46 -3.48 1.00 3.99
CA THR A 46 -2.31 0.23 4.39
C THR A 46 -1.66 0.82 5.64
N LEU A 47 -1.54 2.15 5.78
CA LEU A 47 -0.97 2.75 7.00
C LEU A 47 -1.81 2.48 8.25
N ILE A 48 -3.14 2.42 8.13
CA ILE A 48 -4.00 2.17 9.30
C ILE A 48 -3.81 0.73 9.78
N VAL A 49 -3.76 -0.22 8.85
CA VAL A 49 -3.55 -1.64 9.16
C VAL A 49 -2.13 -1.85 9.70
N ASP A 50 -1.12 -1.29 9.05
CA ASP A 50 0.28 -1.28 9.46
C ASP A 50 0.47 -0.70 10.87
N ASP A 51 -0.17 0.44 11.17
CA ASP A 51 -0.14 1.04 12.51
C ASP A 51 -0.63 0.07 13.59
N ILE A 52 -1.60 -0.79 13.29
CA ILE A 52 -2.12 -1.82 14.20
C ILE A 52 -1.16 -3.00 14.30
N GLU A 53 -0.63 -3.46 13.17
CA GLU A 53 0.30 -4.60 13.10
C GLU A 53 1.61 -4.34 13.86
N ASP A 54 2.05 -3.08 13.86
CA ASP A 54 3.29 -2.61 14.47
C ASP A 54 3.13 -2.04 15.89
N ASP A 55 1.91 -2.00 16.44
CA ASP A 55 1.60 -1.31 17.71
C ASP A 55 2.12 0.15 17.74
N SER A 56 1.97 0.85 16.62
CA SER A 56 2.50 2.20 16.44
C SER A 56 1.79 3.23 17.33
N LEU A 57 2.57 4.10 18.00
CA LEU A 57 2.01 5.14 18.87
C LEU A 57 1.56 6.40 18.10
N LEU A 58 2.34 6.81 17.09
CA LEU A 58 2.15 8.06 16.38
C LEU A 58 2.24 7.88 14.87
N ARG A 59 1.34 8.56 14.15
CA ARG A 59 1.40 8.71 12.71
C ARG A 59 1.19 10.16 12.30
N ARG A 60 2.19 10.72 11.59
CA ARG A 60 2.20 12.11 11.11
C ARG A 60 2.00 13.14 12.23
N GLY A 61 2.69 12.94 13.35
CA GLY A 61 2.68 13.87 14.48
C GLY A 61 1.46 13.79 15.40
N ALA A 62 0.56 12.83 15.17
CA ALA A 62 -0.61 12.61 16.01
C ALA A 62 -0.81 11.11 16.31
N GLU A 63 -1.57 10.81 17.36
CA GLU A 63 -1.90 9.46 17.80
C GLU A 63 -2.46 8.58 16.67
N CYS A 64 -2.02 7.33 16.60
CA CYS A 64 -2.53 6.35 15.64
C CYS A 64 -4.04 6.09 15.83
N LEU A 65 -4.75 5.79 14.75
CA LEU A 65 -6.22 5.70 14.81
C LEU A 65 -6.72 4.60 15.75
N HIS A 66 -5.97 3.50 15.89
CA HIS A 66 -6.36 2.39 16.75
C HIS A 66 -6.27 2.73 18.24
N LEU A 67 -5.35 3.62 18.63
CA LEU A 67 -5.28 4.16 19.99
C LEU A 67 -6.40 5.18 20.23
N ARG A 68 -6.67 6.04 19.24
CA ARG A 68 -7.65 7.12 19.36
C ARG A 68 -9.10 6.65 19.33
N TYR A 69 -9.42 5.67 18.48
CA TYR A 69 -10.79 5.25 18.18
C TYR A 69 -11.07 3.77 18.45
N GLY A 70 -10.07 2.99 18.85
CA GLY A 70 -10.17 1.54 19.00
C GLY A 70 -9.72 0.77 17.76
N VAL A 71 -9.21 -0.44 17.98
CA VAL A 71 -8.68 -1.34 16.94
C VAL A 71 -9.77 -1.76 15.95
N ASP A 72 -10.96 -2.06 16.44
CA ASP A 72 -12.12 -2.46 15.64
C ASP A 72 -12.55 -1.36 14.66
N VAL A 73 -12.66 -0.12 15.14
CA VAL A 73 -13.00 1.05 14.31
C VAL A 73 -11.90 1.33 13.29
N ALA A 74 -10.63 1.29 13.72
CA ALA A 74 -9.49 1.53 12.84
C ALA A 74 -9.38 0.46 11.75
N LEU A 75 -9.52 -0.82 12.10
CA LEU A 75 -9.48 -1.92 11.16
C LEU A 75 -10.62 -1.85 10.14
N ASN A 76 -11.86 -1.58 10.59
CA ASN A 76 -12.99 -1.41 9.69
C ASN A 76 -12.78 -0.20 8.74
N ALA A 77 -12.22 0.90 9.24
CA ALA A 77 -11.86 2.06 8.43
C ALA A 77 -10.78 1.75 7.38
N GLY A 78 -9.74 0.99 7.75
CA GLY A 78 -8.69 0.54 6.83
C GLY A 78 -9.27 -0.34 5.73
N ASN A 79 -10.06 -1.35 6.10
CA ASN A 79 -10.69 -2.28 5.16
C ASN A 79 -11.63 -1.57 4.18
N ALA A 80 -12.45 -0.63 4.65
CA ALA A 80 -13.33 0.15 3.78
C ALA A 80 -12.55 0.92 2.70
N LEU A 81 -11.39 1.48 3.06
CA LEU A 81 -10.54 2.24 2.14
C LEU A 81 -9.82 1.38 1.08
N TYR A 82 -9.77 0.04 1.23
CA TYR A 82 -9.33 -0.85 0.15
C TYR A 82 -10.34 -0.96 -1.00
N PHE A 83 -11.63 -0.81 -0.69
CA PHE A 83 -12.72 -0.97 -1.65
C PHE A 83 -13.25 0.36 -2.20
N LEU A 84 -13.23 1.43 -1.40
CA LEU A 84 -13.76 2.74 -1.78
C LEU A 84 -13.21 3.27 -3.13
N PRO A 85 -11.91 3.13 -3.46
CA PRO A 85 -11.39 3.59 -4.76
C PRO A 85 -12.02 2.88 -5.96
N SER A 86 -12.47 1.64 -5.80
CA SER A 86 -13.12 0.90 -6.88
C SER A 86 -14.47 1.52 -7.28
N VAL A 87 -15.18 2.16 -6.35
CA VAL A 87 -16.43 2.90 -6.67
C VAL A 87 -16.12 4.02 -7.67
N VAL A 88 -15.07 4.82 -7.38
CA VAL A 88 -14.61 5.91 -8.25
C VAL A 88 -14.12 5.39 -9.60
N LEU A 89 -13.47 4.22 -9.63
CA LEU A 89 -13.04 3.57 -10.88
C LEU A 89 -14.22 3.21 -11.78
N PHE A 90 -15.24 2.57 -11.21
CA PHE A 90 -16.37 2.06 -11.98
C PHE A 90 -17.22 3.20 -12.55
N GLU A 91 -17.35 4.29 -11.80
CA GLU A 91 -18.15 5.46 -12.19
C GLU A 91 -17.39 6.47 -13.06
N HIS A 92 -16.08 6.29 -13.29
CA HIS A 92 -15.29 7.26 -14.05
C HIS A 92 -15.80 7.37 -15.51
N PRO A 93 -16.15 8.57 -16.00
CA PRO A 93 -16.87 8.74 -17.28
C PRO A 93 -15.98 8.53 -18.51
N LEU A 94 -14.66 8.70 -18.35
CA LEU A 94 -13.70 8.61 -19.46
C LEU A 94 -13.01 7.25 -19.58
N LEU A 95 -13.33 6.29 -18.71
CA LEU A 95 -12.78 4.94 -18.84
C LEU A 95 -13.73 4.05 -19.64
N ASP A 96 -13.18 3.33 -20.61
CA ASP A 96 -13.90 2.24 -21.25
C ASP A 96 -13.92 0.97 -20.36
N PRO A 97 -14.77 -0.03 -20.66
CA PRO A 97 -14.84 -1.26 -19.87
C PRO A 97 -13.51 -2.02 -19.75
N ASP A 98 -12.69 -2.03 -20.80
CA ASP A 98 -11.41 -2.75 -20.82
C ASP A 98 -10.40 -2.05 -19.91
N GLN A 99 -10.33 -0.72 -19.96
CA GLN A 99 -9.51 0.09 -19.07
C GLN A 99 -9.91 -0.09 -17.61
N ARG A 100 -11.21 -0.11 -17.30
CA ARG A 100 -11.70 -0.38 -15.94
C ARG A 100 -11.23 -1.75 -15.46
N TRP A 101 -11.37 -2.78 -16.30
CA TRP A 101 -10.93 -4.14 -15.96
C TRP A 101 -9.41 -4.22 -15.75
N GLN A 102 -8.63 -3.59 -16.64
CA GLN A 102 -7.18 -3.58 -16.53
C GLN A 102 -6.71 -2.89 -15.25
N LEU A 103 -7.28 -1.72 -14.92
CA LEU A 103 -6.96 -0.99 -13.70
C LEU A 103 -7.34 -1.78 -12.44
N LEU A 104 -8.52 -2.42 -12.43
CA LEU A 104 -8.94 -3.29 -11.34
C LEU A 104 -7.96 -4.47 -11.17
N ARG A 105 -7.59 -5.14 -12.26
CA ARG A 105 -6.63 -6.25 -12.22
C ARG A 105 -5.27 -5.82 -11.68
N ILE A 106 -4.77 -4.65 -12.07
CA ILE A 106 -3.50 -4.09 -11.57
C ILE A 106 -3.63 -3.79 -10.07
N LYS A 107 -4.73 -3.16 -9.64
CA LYS A 107 -5.03 -2.86 -8.24
C LYS A 107 -5.04 -4.13 -7.39
N GLU A 108 -5.80 -5.15 -7.79
CA GLU A 108 -5.91 -6.40 -7.02
C GLU A 108 -4.59 -7.15 -6.94
N ARG A 109 -3.82 -7.22 -8.05
CA ARG A 109 -2.48 -7.79 -8.03
C ARG A 109 -1.56 -7.06 -7.06
N MET A 110 -1.53 -5.72 -7.12
CA MET A 110 -0.71 -4.91 -6.23
C MET A 110 -1.07 -5.13 -4.76
N PHE A 111 -2.36 -5.29 -4.44
CA PHE A 111 -2.77 -5.63 -3.08
C PHE A 111 -2.26 -6.99 -2.63
N ILE A 112 -2.44 -8.04 -3.43
CA ILE A 112 -1.97 -9.38 -3.06
C ILE A 112 -0.46 -9.39 -2.86
N GLU A 113 0.30 -8.78 -3.79
CA GLU A 113 1.75 -8.67 -3.67
C GLU A 113 2.17 -7.87 -2.43
N GLY A 114 1.48 -6.77 -2.14
CA GLY A 114 1.68 -5.98 -0.93
C GLY A 114 1.43 -6.76 0.37
N HIS A 115 0.35 -7.53 0.45
CA HIS A 115 0.05 -8.37 1.61
C HIS A 115 1.06 -9.51 1.78
N CYS A 116 1.52 -10.11 0.68
CA CYS A 116 2.60 -11.11 0.74
C CYS A 116 3.91 -10.50 1.27
N GLY A 117 4.24 -9.28 0.83
CA GLY A 117 5.36 -8.51 1.36
C GLY A 117 5.22 -8.23 2.86
N GLN A 118 4.07 -7.70 3.28
CA GLN A 118 3.79 -7.41 4.69
C GLN A 118 3.81 -8.67 5.56
N ALA A 119 3.23 -9.78 5.09
CA ALA A 119 3.26 -11.05 5.81
C ALA A 119 4.70 -11.55 6.01
N THR A 120 5.56 -11.33 5.02
CA THR A 120 6.99 -11.63 5.11
C THR A 120 7.65 -10.74 6.16
N ASP A 121 7.37 -9.43 6.13
CA ASP A 121 7.92 -8.49 7.09
C ASP A 121 7.49 -8.78 8.54
N ILE A 122 6.20 -9.05 8.79
CA ILE A 122 5.67 -9.47 10.10
C ILE A 122 6.34 -10.78 10.58
N HIS A 123 6.50 -11.75 9.68
CA HIS A 123 7.14 -13.01 10.03
C HIS A 123 8.57 -12.79 10.52
N TRP A 124 9.31 -11.96 9.79
CA TRP A 124 10.70 -11.68 10.07
C TRP A 124 10.86 -10.76 11.27
N SER A 125 10.09 -9.68 11.41
CA SER A 125 10.18 -8.77 12.57
C SER A 125 10.03 -9.51 13.91
N ARG A 126 9.23 -10.59 13.94
CA ARG A 126 9.03 -11.45 15.10
C ARG A 126 10.08 -12.56 15.29
N ARG A 127 10.84 -12.90 14.24
CA ARG A 127 11.76 -14.06 14.22
C ARG A 127 13.21 -13.69 13.90
N LEU A 128 13.51 -12.44 13.55
CA LEU A 128 14.85 -11.98 13.23
C LEU A 128 15.70 -11.97 14.50
N THR A 129 16.36 -13.09 14.77
CA THR A 129 17.40 -13.17 15.79
C THR A 129 18.75 -13.20 15.09
N ARG A 130 19.81 -12.74 15.78
CA ARG A 130 21.19 -12.85 15.28
C ARG A 130 21.51 -14.27 14.81
N ARG A 131 21.05 -15.27 15.57
CA ARG A 131 21.22 -16.70 15.24
C ARG A 131 20.52 -17.07 13.92
N HIS A 132 19.26 -16.67 13.72
CA HIS A 132 18.54 -16.96 12.47
C HIS A 132 19.15 -16.22 11.26
N LEU A 133 19.67 -15.00 11.47
CA LEU A 133 20.39 -14.26 10.44
C LEU A 133 21.69 -14.94 10.04
N GLU A 134 22.51 -15.34 11.02
CA GLU A 134 23.78 -16.05 10.79
C GLU A 134 23.54 -17.38 10.07
N GLN A 135 22.50 -18.13 10.47
CA GLN A 135 22.14 -19.42 9.88
C GLN A 135 21.68 -19.27 8.41
N ARG A 136 20.88 -18.24 8.10
CA ARG A 136 20.40 -17.97 6.74
C ARG A 136 21.47 -17.40 5.82
N LEU A 137 22.35 -16.52 6.33
CA LEU A 137 23.51 -16.04 5.58
C LEU A 137 24.45 -17.20 5.22
N ALA A 138 24.60 -18.19 6.10
CA ALA A 138 25.35 -19.41 5.79
C ALA A 138 24.67 -20.25 4.71
N GLU A 139 23.35 -20.45 4.78
CA GLU A 139 22.57 -21.19 3.77
C GLU A 139 22.60 -20.50 2.39
N ASP A 140 22.43 -19.18 2.32
CA ASP A 140 22.52 -18.42 1.07
C ASP A 140 23.95 -18.41 0.50
N TYR A 141 24.97 -18.36 1.37
CA TYR A 141 26.37 -18.48 0.96
C TYR A 141 26.67 -19.86 0.34
N GLU A 142 26.21 -20.95 0.97
CA GLU A 142 26.35 -22.32 0.43
C GLU A 142 25.56 -22.52 -0.88
N ALA A 143 24.35 -21.95 -0.97
CA ALA A 143 23.52 -21.98 -2.18
C ALA A 143 24.09 -21.13 -3.34
N SER A 144 24.88 -20.10 -3.02
CA SER A 144 25.60 -19.30 -4.01
C SER A 144 26.90 -19.99 -4.44
N CYS A 145 27.64 -20.59 -3.50
CA CYS A 145 28.90 -21.31 -3.80
C CYS A 145 28.67 -22.55 -4.67
N SER A 146 27.58 -23.30 -4.44
CA SER A 146 27.19 -24.47 -5.23
C SER A 146 26.71 -24.16 -6.66
N ARG A 147 26.36 -22.90 -6.96
CA ARG A 147 26.07 -22.42 -8.32
C ARG A 147 27.31 -21.96 -9.09
N CYS A 148 28.40 -21.63 -8.40
CA CYS A 148 29.68 -21.26 -9.03
C CYS A 148 30.57 -22.47 -9.38
N THR A 149 30.25 -23.67 -8.89
CA THR A 149 31.03 -24.90 -9.13
C THR A 149 30.38 -25.83 -10.17
N ARG A 150 29.41 -25.34 -10.95
CA ARG A 150 28.87 -26.00 -12.15
C ARG A 150 29.12 -25.18 -13.40
#